data_AF-A0A976CWA4-F1
#
_entry.id   AF-A0A976CWA4-F1
#
_cell.length_a   1.000
_cell.length_b   1.000
_cell.length_c   1.000
_cell.angle_alpha   90.00
_cell.angle_beta   90.00
_cell.angle_gamma   90.00
#
_symmetry.space_group_name_H-M   'P 1'
#
loop_
_entity.id
_entity.type
_entity.pdbx_description
1 polymer ?
#
loop_
_entity_poly.entity_id
_entity_poly.type
_entity_poly.pdbx_seq_one_letter_code
_entity_poly.pdbx_strand_id
1 'polypeptide(L)'
;MDLDLIDVHFDLQDIKPRELEEILEDPFGVRFLPDVERADGESRYYALGRTVSGRSLFLCFWTDGKTTRVISARGMTENESRFYERRYAAMK
;
A
#
# COMPACT_ATOMS: atom_id res chain seq x y z
N MET A 1 14.73 2.11 -3.49
CA MET A 1 13.65 2.94 -2.95
C MET A 1 13.89 3.04 -1.46
N ASP A 2 13.93 4.24 -0.90
CA ASP A 2 14.09 4.43 0.54
C ASP A 2 12.72 4.50 1.21
N LEU A 3 12.47 3.65 2.20
CA LEU A 3 11.21 3.61 2.94
C LEU A 3 11.27 4.60 4.11
N ASP A 4 10.42 5.63 4.05
CA ASP A 4 10.25 6.60 5.10
C ASP A 4 9.03 6.23 5.97
N LEU A 5 9.29 5.93 7.24
CA LEU A 5 8.30 5.55 8.25
C LEU A 5 8.19 6.58 9.37
N ILE A 6 8.58 7.83 9.10
CA ILE A 6 8.34 8.94 10.01
C ILE A 6 6.83 9.24 10.06
N ASP A 7 6.29 9.42 11.27
CA ASP A 7 4.89 9.82 11.50
C ASP A 7 3.83 8.84 10.96
N VAL A 8 4.11 7.53 11.07
CA VAL A 8 3.16 6.48 10.69
C VAL A 8 1.94 6.45 11.60
N HIS A 9 0.76 6.33 10.99
CA HIS A 9 -0.52 6.24 11.70
C HIS A 9 -1.00 4.78 11.82
N PHE A 10 -0.09 3.86 12.16
CA PHE A 10 -0.36 2.43 12.35
C PHE A 10 0.72 1.78 13.23
N ASP A 11 0.45 0.58 13.73
CA ASP A 11 1.37 -0.13 14.63
C ASP A 11 2.43 -0.91 13.84
N LEU A 12 3.70 -0.51 13.99
CA LEU A 12 4.87 -1.18 13.42
C LEU A 12 5.17 -2.53 14.09
N GLN A 13 4.55 -2.83 15.24
CA GLN A 13 4.62 -4.16 15.83
C GLN A 13 3.73 -5.17 15.08
N ASP A 14 2.57 -4.76 14.59
CA ASP A 14 1.65 -5.60 13.82
C ASP A 14 2.04 -5.69 12.34
N ILE A 15 2.44 -4.57 11.74
CA ILE A 15 2.85 -4.49 10.34
C ILE A 15 4.34 -4.17 10.28
N LYS A 16 5.15 -5.15 9.86
CA LYS A 16 6.60 -4.98 9.82
C LYS A 16 7.00 -4.11 8.61
N PRO A 17 8.05 -3.28 8.72
CA PRO A 17 8.59 -2.52 7.60
C PRO A 17 8.82 -3.35 6.35
N ARG A 18 9.36 -4.57 6.52
CA ARG A 18 9.57 -5.52 5.43
C ARG A 18 8.30 -5.88 4.66
N GLU A 19 7.17 -6.02 5.35
CA GLU A 19 5.88 -6.32 4.70
C GLU A 19 5.40 -5.14 3.85
N LEU A 20 5.73 -3.91 4.25
CA LEU A 20 5.44 -2.71 3.47
C LEU A 20 6.27 -2.69 2.19
N GLU A 21 7.57 -3.00 2.29
CA GLU A 21 8.47 -3.10 1.12
C GLU A 21 7.99 -4.18 0.14
N GLU A 22 7.67 -5.38 0.65
CA GLU A 22 7.15 -6.49 -0.17
C GLU A 22 5.91 -6.08 -0.99
N ILE A 23 5.02 -5.29 -0.40
CA ILE A 23 3.80 -4.82 -1.08
C ILE A 23 4.10 -3.67 -2.06
N LEU A 24 5.00 -2.77 -1.71
CA LEU A 24 5.44 -1.69 -2.58
C LEU A 24 6.25 -2.19 -3.78
N GLU A 25 6.80 -3.40 -3.70
CA GLU A 25 7.52 -4.05 -4.80
C GLU A 25 6.72 -5.19 -5.45
N ASP A 26 5.48 -5.47 -5.00
CA ASP A 26 4.61 -6.50 -5.58
C ASP A 26 4.30 -6.17 -7.05
N PRO A 27 4.75 -7.00 -8.02
CA PRO A 27 4.51 -6.76 -9.44
C PRO A 27 3.03 -6.91 -9.81
N PHE A 28 2.24 -7.59 -8.98
CA PHE A 28 0.80 -7.74 -9.15
C PHE A 28 0.01 -6.81 -8.21
N GLY A 29 0.71 -5.93 -7.50
CA GLY A 29 0.12 -4.93 -6.62
C GLY A 29 -0.77 -3.98 -7.40
N VAL A 30 -1.96 -3.71 -6.88
CA VAL A 30 -2.87 -2.74 -7.48
C VAL A 30 -2.59 -1.38 -6.88
N ARG A 31 -2.14 -0.43 -7.71
CA ARG A 31 -1.90 0.96 -7.31
C ARG A 31 -2.92 1.87 -7.96
N PHE A 32 -3.43 2.82 -7.20
CA PHE A 32 -4.39 3.80 -7.70
C PHE A 32 -4.16 5.17 -7.06
N LEU A 33 -4.43 6.19 -7.88
CA LEU A 33 -4.45 7.58 -7.46
C LEU A 33 -5.91 7.96 -7.16
N PRO A 34 -6.20 8.66 -6.05
CA PRO A 34 -7.50 9.28 -5.87
C PRO A 34 -7.77 10.29 -6.99
N ASP A 35 -8.99 10.25 -7.53
CA ASP A 35 -9.43 11.13 -8.62
C ASP A 35 -9.69 12.57 -8.14
N VAL A 36 -9.88 12.74 -6.83
CA VAL A 36 -10.21 14.03 -6.20
C VAL A 36 -8.95 14.63 -5.58
N GLU A 37 -8.65 15.88 -5.95
CA GLU A 37 -7.62 16.66 -5.29
C GLU A 37 -7.96 16.83 -3.81
N ARG A 38 -6.99 16.47 -2.95
CA ARG A 38 -7.15 16.62 -1.51
C ARG A 38 -7.14 18.11 -1.15
N ALA A 39 -7.94 18.48 -0.15
CA ALA A 39 -7.97 19.86 0.36
C ALA A 39 -6.62 20.31 0.94
N ASP A 40 -5.81 19.35 1.42
CA ASP A 40 -4.45 19.58 1.92
C ASP A 40 -3.40 19.72 0.80
N GLY A 41 -3.77 19.46 -0.47
CA GLY A 41 -2.87 19.55 -1.62
C GLY A 41 -1.82 18.44 -1.73
N GLU A 42 -1.82 17.43 -0.84
CA GLU A 42 -0.85 16.35 -0.89
C GLU A 42 -1.29 15.21 -1.82
N SER A 43 -0.38 14.73 -2.67
CA SER A 43 -0.62 13.59 -3.56
C SER A 43 -0.46 12.25 -2.83
N ARG A 44 -1.56 11.67 -2.34
CA ARG A 44 -1.53 10.37 -1.66
C ARG A 44 -1.95 9.24 -2.59
N TYR A 45 -1.08 8.26 -2.76
CA TYR A 45 -1.32 7.05 -3.51
C TYR A 45 -1.85 5.96 -2.58
N TYR A 46 -2.58 5.02 -3.17
CA TYR A 46 -3.02 3.82 -2.49
C TYR A 46 -2.48 2.58 -3.18
N ALA A 47 -2.13 1.57 -2.39
CA ALA A 47 -1.76 0.25 -2.90
C ALA A 47 -2.52 -0.85 -2.17
N LEU A 48 -2.89 -1.87 -2.93
CA LEU A 48 -3.33 -3.17 -2.45
C LEU A 48 -2.30 -4.20 -2.91
N GLY A 49 -1.71 -4.93 -1.99
CA GLY A 49 -0.81 -6.03 -2.33
C GLY A 49 -0.78 -7.12 -1.28
N ARG A 50 -0.06 -8.18 -1.61
CA ARG A 50 0.05 -9.38 -0.77
C ARG A 50 1.51 -9.61 -0.41
N THR A 51 1.78 -9.78 0.89
CA THR A 51 3.12 -10.13 1.38
C THR A 51 3.49 -11.54 0.96
N VAL A 52 4.78 -11.88 1.04
CA VAL A 52 5.26 -13.24 0.72
C VAL A 52 4.65 -14.27 1.68
N SER A 53 4.39 -13.89 2.94
CA SER A 53 3.70 -14.71 3.93
C SER A 53 2.19 -14.85 3.68
N GLY A 54 1.65 -14.15 2.67
CA GLY A 54 0.27 -14.24 2.26
C GLY A 54 -0.69 -13.29 2.97
N ARG A 55 -0.20 -12.30 3.72
CA ARG A 55 -1.05 -11.24 4.31
C ARG A 55 -1.43 -10.24 3.23
N SER A 56 -2.70 -9.87 3.18
CA SER A 56 -3.22 -8.83 2.29
C SER A 56 -3.28 -7.50 3.03
N LEU A 57 -2.49 -6.50 2.60
CA LEU A 57 -2.50 -5.18 3.22
C LEU A 57 -2.89 -4.08 2.24
N PHE A 58 -3.56 -3.08 2.78
CA PHE A 58 -3.81 -1.79 2.16
C PHE A 58 -2.77 -0.79 2.66
N LEU A 59 -2.21 0.00 1.73
CA LEU A 59 -1.26 1.07 2.02
C LEU A 59 -1.78 2.40 1.49
N CYS A 60 -1.58 3.46 2.28
CA CYS A 60 -1.61 4.85 1.83
C CYS A 60 -0.20 5.41 1.93
N PHE A 61 0.34 5.91 0.83
CA PHE A 61 1.72 6.37 0.77
C PHE A 61 1.87 7.58 -0.17
N TRP A 62 2.97 8.29 0.01
CA TRP A 62 3.45 9.32 -0.90
C TRP A 62 4.81 8.89 -1.45
N THR A 63 5.12 9.26 -2.70
CA THR A 63 6.44 8.97 -3.29
C THR A 63 6.87 10.05 -4.26
N ASP A 64 8.17 10.35 -4.29
CA ASP A 64 8.83 11.16 -5.33
C ASP A 64 9.63 10.32 -6.33
N GLY A 65 9.48 8.99 -6.27
CA GLY A 65 10.23 8.02 -7.08
C GLY A 65 11.58 7.59 -6.48
N LYS A 66 12.11 8.32 -5.50
CA LYS A 66 13.32 7.93 -4.75
C LYS A 66 12.96 7.42 -3.35
N THR A 67 12.14 8.19 -2.66
CA THR A 67 11.66 7.95 -1.31
C THR A 67 10.18 7.62 -1.35
N THR A 68 9.75 6.68 -0.51
CA THR A 68 8.36 6.34 -0.32
C THR A 68 8.00 6.48 1.14
N ARG A 69 7.13 7.44 1.45
CA ARG A 69 6.61 7.65 2.80
C ARG A 69 5.30 6.88 2.98
N VAL A 70 5.28 5.92 3.90
CA VAL A 70 4.05 5.22 4.26
C VAL A 70 3.34 6.04 5.33
N ILE A 71 2.09 6.40 5.06
CA ILE A 71 1.32 7.27 5.94
C ILE A 71 0.37 6.43 6.80
N SER A 72 -0.27 5.45 6.18
CA SER A 72 -1.15 4.50 6.86
C SER A 72 -1.08 3.13 6.21
N ALA A 73 -1.14 2.08 7.03
CA ALA A 73 -1.20 0.71 6.60
C ALA A 73 -2.20 -0.07 7.46
N ARG A 74 -2.93 -1.00 6.85
CA ARG A 74 -3.85 -1.89 7.55
C ARG A 74 -4.09 -3.17 6.77
N GLY A 75 -4.72 -4.16 7.42
CA GLY A 75 -5.32 -5.28 6.70
C GLY A 75 -6.37 -4.81 5.69
N MET A 76 -6.44 -5.49 4.54
CA MET A 76 -7.54 -5.30 3.59
C MET A 76 -8.88 -5.70 4.23
N THR A 77 -9.94 -4.97 3.89
CA THR A 77 -11.32 -5.40 4.13
C THR A 77 -11.69 -6.51 3.15
N GLU A 78 -12.76 -7.26 3.44
CA GLU A 78 -13.21 -8.35 2.56
C GLU A 78 -13.48 -7.88 1.12
N ASN A 79 -14.06 -6.68 0.96
CA ASN A 79 -14.31 -6.09 -0.36
C ASN A 79 -13.02 -5.78 -1.12
N GLU A 80 -12.01 -5.25 -0.44
CA GLU A 80 -10.71 -4.94 -1.04
C GLU A 80 -9.94 -6.21 -1.39
N SER A 81 -9.96 -7.22 -0.52
CA SER A 81 -9.38 -8.53 -0.79
C SER A 81 -10.01 -9.18 -2.03
N ARG A 82 -11.35 -9.22 -2.11
CA ARG A 82 -12.05 -9.73 -3.30
C ARG A 82 -11.71 -8.93 -4.56
N PHE A 83 -11.55 -7.62 -4.45
CA PHE A 83 -11.16 -6.77 -5.58
C PHE A 83 -9.73 -7.09 -6.05
N TYR A 84 -8.78 -7.18 -5.11
CA TYR A 84 -7.41 -7.56 -5.38
C TYR A 84 -7.33 -8.94 -6.02
N GLU A 85 -8.04 -9.95 -5.48
CA GLU A 85 -8.06 -11.31 -6.03
C GLU A 85 -8.60 -11.37 -7.46
N ARG A 86 -9.69 -10.66 -7.77
CA ARG A 86 -10.21 -10.58 -9.15
C ARG A 86 -9.19 -9.96 -10.09
N ARG A 87 -8.48 -8.92 -9.64
CA ARG A 87 -7.47 -8.23 -10.45
C ARG A 87 -6.24 -9.11 -10.65
N TYR A 88 -5.80 -9.79 -9.60
CA TYR A 88 -4.70 -10.74 -9.59
C TYR A 88 -4.98 -11.90 -10.56
N ALA A 89 -6.18 -12.48 -10.51
CA ALA A 89 -6.58 -13.56 -11.43
C ALA A 89 -6.62 -13.12 -12.91
N ALA A 90 -6.88 -11.84 -13.19
CA ALA A 90 -6.87 -11.30 -14.55
C ALA A 90 -5.46 -10.97 -15.08
N MET A 91 -4.46 -10.88 -14.19
CA MET A 91 -3.06 -10.59 -14.52
C MET A 91 -2.20 -11.87 -14.58
N LYS A 92 -2.76 -13.01 -14.22
CA LYS A 92 -2.14 -14.34 -14.27
C LYS A 92 -2.45 -15.02 -15.60
#